data_AF-A0A1F9EAY0-F1
#
_entry.id   AF-A0A1F9EAY0-F1
#
_cell.length_a   1.000
_cell.length_b   1.000
_cell.length_c   1.000
_cell.angle_alpha   90.00
_cell.angle_beta   90.00
_cell.angle_gamma   90.00
#
_symmetry.space_group_name_H-M   'P 1'
#
loop_
_entity.id
_entity.type
_entity.pdbx_description
1 polymer ?
#
loop_
_entity_poly.entity_id
_entity_poly.type
_entity_poly.pdbx_seq_one_letter_code
_entity_poly.pdbx_strand_id
1 'polypeptide(L)'
;MSLYFVTGNKNKFKEFRLELPKLKHLYKDLPEIQDLNEKKVLKAKLLEAFKYHQGQFIVEDTSVYLDCLYGLPGPFAKWFMTAIDHEKLFHIVKTLGNNKAQVKTLIGYAKNKHEFHFFEGSMTGQIVFPKGKKGFGWDPIFKPDGFLKTYAQMTRAEKMSMSMRRKALNKLKTFLEKHGS
;
A
#
# COMPACT_ATOMS: atom_id res chain seq x y z
N MET A 1 -6.38 -19.65 15.39
CA MET A 1 -5.08 -19.71 14.66
C MET A 1 -4.41 -18.33 14.66
N SER A 2 -3.08 -18.23 14.57
CA SER A 2 -2.38 -16.92 14.50
C SER A 2 -2.46 -16.29 13.09
N LEU A 3 -2.63 -14.97 13.05
CA LEU A 3 -2.56 -14.15 11.84
C LEU A 3 -1.15 -13.60 11.64
N TYR A 4 -0.57 -13.83 10.45
CA TYR A 4 0.78 -13.41 10.09
C TYR A 4 0.73 -12.34 8.99
N PHE A 5 1.46 -11.25 9.17
CA PHE A 5 1.75 -10.29 8.11
C PHE A 5 3.08 -10.63 7.45
N VAL A 6 3.03 -10.98 6.16
CA VAL A 6 4.21 -11.31 5.37
C VAL A 6 4.68 -10.07 4.63
N THR A 7 5.78 -9.48 5.11
CA THR A 7 6.36 -8.27 4.51
C THR A 7 7.82 -8.09 4.89
N GLY A 8 8.65 -7.65 3.92
CA GLY A 8 10.01 -7.19 4.17
C GLY A 8 10.09 -5.76 4.72
N ASN A 9 8.99 -5.00 4.69
CA ASN A 9 8.95 -3.60 5.10
C ASN A 9 8.58 -3.45 6.59
N LYS A 10 9.59 -3.16 7.42
CA LYS A 10 9.41 -2.96 8.88
C LYS A 10 8.48 -1.80 9.22
N ASN A 11 8.41 -0.75 8.39
CA ASN A 11 7.54 0.41 8.65
C ASN A 11 6.07 0.04 8.43
N LYS A 12 5.76 -0.71 7.35
CA LYS A 12 4.41 -1.25 7.12
C LYS A 12 3.98 -2.14 8.28
N PHE A 13 4.85 -3.05 8.74
CA PHE A 13 4.51 -3.91 9.89
C PHE A 13 4.21 -3.10 11.17
N LYS A 14 5.03 -2.08 11.47
CA LYS A 14 4.79 -1.18 12.61
C LYS A 14 3.41 -0.52 12.53
N GLU A 15 3.03 0.03 11.37
CA GLU A 15 1.72 0.64 11.16
C GLU A 15 0.56 -0.34 11.40
N PHE A 16 0.66 -1.56 10.86
CA PHE A 16 -0.37 -2.58 11.04
C PHE A 16 -0.48 -3.08 12.48
N ARG A 17 0.65 -3.28 13.18
CA ARG A 17 0.67 -3.81 14.55
C ARG A 17 0.04 -2.86 15.56
N LEU A 18 0.11 -1.55 15.32
CA LEU A 18 -0.58 -0.55 16.14
C LEU A 18 -2.10 -0.72 16.13
N GLU A 19 -2.63 -1.18 15.00
CA GLU A 19 -4.06 -1.38 14.76
C GLU A 19 -4.50 -2.82 15.02
N LEU A 20 -3.59 -3.80 14.89
CA LEU A 20 -3.78 -5.22 15.16
C LEU A 20 -2.70 -5.73 16.13
N PRO A 21 -2.86 -5.56 17.46
CA PRO A 21 -1.80 -5.84 18.44
C PRO A 21 -1.31 -7.30 18.45
N LYS A 22 -2.18 -8.25 18.12
CA LYS A 22 -1.88 -9.71 18.07
C LYS A 22 -1.27 -10.17 16.74
N LEU A 23 -1.05 -9.26 15.79
CA LEU A 23 -0.49 -9.58 14.47
C LEU A 23 0.97 -10.02 14.59
N LYS A 24 1.29 -11.21 14.05
CA LYS A 24 2.65 -11.73 14.01
C LYS A 24 3.36 -11.27 12.74
N HIS A 25 4.66 -10.97 12.82
CA HIS A 25 5.47 -10.65 11.65
C HIS A 25 6.07 -11.93 11.08
N LEU A 26 5.83 -12.21 9.80
CA LEU A 26 6.67 -13.11 9.02
C LEU A 26 7.57 -12.27 8.12
N TYR A 27 8.82 -12.04 8.55
CA TYR A 27 9.76 -11.20 7.82
C TYR A 27 10.26 -11.92 6.57
N LYS A 28 9.69 -11.58 5.43
CA LYS A 28 10.07 -12.15 4.12
C LYS A 28 9.78 -11.12 3.02
N ASP A 29 10.75 -10.91 2.15
CA ASP A 29 10.53 -10.21 0.88
C ASP A 29 10.05 -11.26 -0.14
N LEU A 30 8.77 -11.23 -0.46
CA LEU A 30 8.15 -12.18 -1.39
C LEU A 30 8.26 -11.62 -2.82
N PRO A 31 8.50 -12.47 -3.83
CA PRO A 31 8.45 -12.03 -5.22
C PRO A 31 7.09 -11.44 -5.57
N GLU A 32 7.11 -10.35 -6.32
CA GLU A 32 5.92 -9.68 -6.86
C GLU A 32 5.87 -9.95 -8.36
N ILE A 33 4.84 -10.66 -8.82
CA ILE A 33 4.62 -10.87 -10.25
C ILE A 33 4.28 -9.54 -10.94
N GLN A 34 4.53 -9.46 -12.24
CA GLN A 34 4.12 -8.30 -13.03
C GLN A 34 2.69 -8.49 -13.52
N ASP A 35 1.76 -7.70 -12.98
CA ASP A 35 0.38 -7.61 -13.47
C ASP A 35 -0.19 -6.24 -13.08
N LEU A 36 -1.03 -5.65 -13.93
CA LEU A 36 -1.71 -4.38 -13.63
C LEU A 36 -2.85 -4.58 -12.61
N ASN A 37 -3.33 -5.81 -12.45
CA ASN A 37 -4.35 -6.17 -11.47
C ASN A 37 -3.71 -6.52 -10.11
N GLU A 38 -3.79 -5.57 -9.18
CA GLU A 38 -3.29 -5.71 -7.80
C GLU A 38 -3.77 -7.00 -7.12
N LYS A 39 -5.00 -7.47 -7.37
CA LYS A 39 -5.51 -8.70 -6.77
C LYS A 39 -4.73 -9.93 -7.22
N LYS A 40 -4.30 -9.98 -8.49
CA LYS A 40 -3.47 -11.09 -8.99
C LYS A 40 -2.08 -11.06 -8.36
N VAL A 41 -1.48 -9.87 -8.24
CA VAL A 41 -0.18 -9.68 -7.56
C VAL A 41 -0.26 -10.18 -6.11
N LEU A 42 -1.27 -9.74 -5.36
CA LEU A 42 -1.45 -10.16 -3.97
C LEU A 42 -1.81 -11.65 -3.83
N LYS A 43 -2.62 -12.21 -4.73
CA LYS A 43 -2.93 -13.64 -4.74
C LYS A 43 -1.65 -14.47 -4.91
N ALA A 44 -0.76 -14.07 -5.83
CA ALA A 44 0.52 -14.72 -6.01
C ALA A 44 1.39 -14.64 -4.74
N LYS A 45 1.45 -13.47 -4.09
CA LYS A 45 2.17 -13.31 -2.80
C LYS A 45 1.59 -14.20 -1.70
N LEU A 46 0.26 -14.31 -1.58
CA LEU A 46 -0.38 -15.18 -0.59
C LEU A 46 -0.06 -16.66 -0.84
N LEU A 47 -0.15 -17.11 -2.09
CA LEU A 47 0.21 -18.48 -2.47
C LEU A 47 1.68 -18.78 -2.17
N GLU A 48 2.57 -17.81 -2.40
CA GLU A 48 3.99 -17.92 -2.07
C GLU A 48 4.23 -17.99 -0.55
N ALA A 49 3.50 -17.21 0.25
CA ALA A 49 3.58 -17.26 1.72
C ALA A 49 3.31 -18.66 2.28
N PHE A 50 2.32 -19.38 1.73
CA PHE A 50 1.99 -20.75 2.14
C PHE A 50 3.09 -21.79 1.86
N LYS A 51 4.13 -21.45 1.09
CA LYS A 51 5.30 -22.32 0.91
C LYS A 51 6.27 -22.25 2.09
N TYR A 52 6.24 -21.17 2.86
CA TYR A 52 7.20 -20.90 3.93
C TYR A 52 6.65 -21.14 5.33
N HIS A 53 5.34 -21.00 5.53
CA HIS A 53 4.73 -21.10 6.85
C HIS A 53 3.29 -21.62 6.76
N GLN A 54 2.79 -22.22 7.85
CA GLN A 54 1.39 -22.62 8.00
C GLN A 54 0.64 -21.63 8.89
N GLY A 55 -0.49 -21.12 8.42
CA GLY A 55 -1.32 -20.19 9.18
C GLY A 55 -2.22 -19.34 8.32
N GLN A 56 -2.76 -18.29 8.92
CA GLN A 56 -3.52 -17.27 8.18
C GLN A 56 -2.58 -16.14 7.82
N PHE A 57 -2.64 -15.67 6.57
CA PHE A 57 -1.73 -14.67 6.05
C PHE A 57 -2.47 -13.40 5.66
N ILE A 58 -1.84 -12.27 5.95
CA ILE A 58 -2.07 -11.02 5.24
C ILE A 58 -0.82 -10.62 4.48
N VAL A 59 -1.02 -10.09 3.28
CA VAL A 59 -0.03 -9.37 2.47
C VAL A 59 -0.60 -8.02 2.10
N GLU A 60 0.25 -7.07 1.78
CA GLU A 60 -0.17 -5.73 1.39
C GLU A 60 0.67 -5.25 0.21
N ASP A 61 0.03 -4.46 -0.64
CA ASP A 61 0.70 -3.65 -1.63
C ASP A 61 0.10 -2.25 -1.70
N THR A 62 0.88 -1.28 -2.17
CA THR A 62 0.44 0.11 -2.33
C THR A 62 0.83 0.62 -3.70
N SER A 63 -0.18 0.94 -4.50
CA SER A 63 -0.05 1.42 -5.87
C SER A 63 -0.24 2.93 -5.96
N VAL A 64 0.41 3.54 -6.95
CA VAL A 64 0.29 4.97 -7.28
C VAL A 64 -0.16 5.10 -8.72
N TYR A 65 -1.35 5.65 -8.92
CA TYR A 65 -1.98 5.84 -10.21
C TYR A 65 -1.87 7.31 -10.60
N LEU A 66 -1.27 7.61 -11.75
CA LEU A 66 -1.15 8.97 -12.28
C LEU A 66 -2.07 9.11 -13.49
N ASP A 67 -2.96 10.10 -13.48
CA ASP A 67 -3.92 10.28 -14.57
C ASP A 67 -3.21 10.59 -15.90
N CYS A 68 -2.12 11.38 -15.86
CA CYS A 68 -1.31 11.69 -17.04
C CYS A 68 -0.58 10.49 -17.65
N LEU A 69 -0.42 9.39 -16.90
CA LEU A 69 0.20 8.16 -17.39
C LEU A 69 -0.81 7.01 -17.50
N TYR A 70 -2.10 7.33 -17.70
CA TYR A 70 -3.17 6.33 -17.86
C TYR A 70 -3.20 5.30 -16.72
N GLY A 71 -2.91 5.74 -15.50
CA GLY A 71 -2.88 4.90 -14.30
C GLY A 71 -1.52 4.28 -13.96
N LEU A 72 -0.49 4.43 -14.80
CA LEU A 72 0.88 4.05 -14.41
C LEU A 72 1.45 5.02 -13.36
N PRO A 73 2.42 4.57 -12.52
CA PRO A 73 3.01 3.24 -12.49
C PRO A 73 2.13 2.14 -11.86
N GLY A 74 1.02 2.49 -11.21
CA GLY A 74 0.11 1.53 -10.59
C GLY A 74 0.84 0.61 -9.61
N PRO A 75 0.69 -0.73 -9.73
CA PRO A 75 1.39 -1.72 -8.90
C PRO A 75 2.92 -1.66 -8.99
N PHE A 76 3.47 -1.01 -10.02
CA PHE A 76 4.91 -0.89 -10.21
C PHE A 76 5.56 0.28 -9.47
N ALA A 77 4.81 0.97 -8.59
CA ALA A 77 5.25 2.19 -7.94
C ALA A 77 6.62 2.07 -7.22
N LYS A 78 6.91 0.93 -6.57
CA LYS A 78 8.21 0.68 -5.91
C LYS A 78 9.37 0.79 -6.90
N TRP A 79 9.27 0.10 -8.03
CA TRP A 79 10.30 0.05 -9.06
C TRP A 79 10.42 1.40 -9.77
N PHE A 80 9.28 2.03 -10.06
CA PHE A 80 9.25 3.34 -10.70
C PHE A 80 9.98 4.39 -9.85
N MET A 81 9.67 4.46 -8.55
CA MET A 81 10.31 5.42 -7.63
C MET A 81 11.79 5.08 -7.32
N THR A 82 12.22 3.86 -7.64
CA THR A 82 13.64 3.47 -7.54
C THR A 82 14.41 3.89 -8.79
N ALA A 83 13.78 3.77 -9.97
CA ALA A 83 14.38 4.10 -11.25
C ALA A 83 14.40 5.62 -11.52
N ILE A 84 13.33 6.32 -11.15
CA ILE A 84 13.21 7.77 -11.27
C ILE A 84 13.05 8.39 -9.89
N ASP A 85 13.87 9.39 -9.60
CA ASP A 85 13.72 10.16 -8.36
C ASP A 85 12.44 11.00 -8.36
N HIS A 86 12.13 11.55 -7.19
CA HIS A 86 10.94 12.34 -6.95
C HIS A 86 10.83 13.60 -7.82
N GLU A 87 11.94 14.28 -8.07
CA GLU A 87 11.96 15.50 -8.88
C GLU A 87 11.68 15.18 -10.34
N LYS A 88 12.32 14.13 -10.88
CA LYS A 88 12.07 13.66 -12.24
C LYS A 88 10.62 13.24 -12.45
N LEU A 89 10.02 12.51 -11.51
CA LEU A 89 8.59 12.18 -11.62
C LEU A 89 7.72 13.45 -11.64
N PHE A 90 7.99 14.41 -10.76
CA PHE A 90 7.29 15.69 -10.78
C PHE A 90 7.41 16.39 -12.13
N HIS A 91 8.61 16.41 -12.73
CA HIS A 91 8.83 17.03 -14.04
C HIS A 91 8.09 16.31 -15.17
N ILE A 92 8.02 14.98 -15.17
CA ILE A 92 7.21 14.20 -16.12
C ILE A 92 5.74 14.62 -16.01
N VAL A 93 5.20 14.59 -14.79
CA VAL A 93 3.79 14.93 -14.53
C VAL A 93 3.47 16.38 -14.89
N LYS A 94 4.39 17.31 -14.58
CA LYS A 94 4.26 18.73 -14.95
C LYS A 94 4.26 18.92 -16.46
N THR A 95 5.13 18.21 -17.18
CA THR A 95 5.25 18.29 -18.65
C THR A 95 3.97 17.80 -19.34
N LEU A 96 3.34 16.75 -18.81
CA LEU A 96 2.10 16.20 -19.34
C LEU A 96 0.83 16.98 -18.93
N GLY A 97 0.97 18.01 -18.10
CA GLY A 97 -0.13 18.95 -17.79
C GLY A 97 -1.27 18.42 -16.92
N ASN A 98 -1.18 17.19 -16.41
CA ASN A 98 -2.19 16.62 -15.52
C ASN A 98 -1.54 15.96 -14.30
N ASN A 99 -1.65 16.63 -13.14
CA ASN A 99 -1.04 16.18 -11.90
C ASN A 99 -1.97 15.38 -10.97
N LYS A 100 -3.18 15.04 -11.42
CA LYS A 100 -4.10 14.21 -10.63
C LYS A 100 -3.49 12.83 -10.41
N ALA A 101 -3.62 12.35 -9.18
CA ALA A 101 -3.12 11.06 -8.78
C ALA A 101 -4.02 10.40 -7.73
N GLN A 102 -3.98 9.07 -7.69
CA GLN A 102 -4.65 8.27 -6.69
C GLN A 102 -3.67 7.26 -6.11
N VAL A 103 -3.67 7.13 -4.79
CA VAL A 103 -2.92 6.08 -4.09
C VAL A 103 -3.91 5.06 -3.55
N LYS A 104 -3.66 3.78 -3.84
CA LYS A 104 -4.46 2.66 -3.35
C LYS A 104 -3.60 1.74 -2.50
N THR A 105 -4.15 1.26 -1.40
CA THR A 105 -3.59 0.15 -0.65
C THR A 105 -4.56 -1.01 -0.71
N LEU A 106 -4.06 -2.16 -1.16
CA LEU A 106 -4.80 -3.42 -1.16
C LEU A 106 -4.19 -4.33 -0.10
N ILE A 107 -5.05 -4.91 0.74
CA ILE A 107 -4.68 -5.96 1.69
C ILE A 107 -5.30 -7.26 1.20
N GLY A 108 -4.48 -8.29 1.07
CA GLY A 108 -4.91 -9.63 0.72
C GLY A 108 -4.87 -10.49 1.97
N TYR A 109 -5.92 -11.25 2.22
CA TYR A 109 -6.05 -12.18 3.31
C TYR A 109 -6.35 -13.58 2.77
N ALA A 110 -5.71 -14.60 3.34
CA ALA A 110 -6.03 -15.99 3.08
C ALA A 110 -5.84 -16.84 4.34
N LYS A 111 -6.85 -17.66 4.65
CA LYS A 111 -6.76 -18.69 5.70
C LYS A 111 -6.24 -20.03 5.18
N ASN A 112 -6.36 -20.26 3.86
CA ASN A 112 -5.92 -21.45 3.16
C ASN A 112 -5.59 -21.08 1.69
N LYS A 113 -5.17 -22.06 0.88
CA LYS A 113 -4.78 -21.86 -0.52
C LYS A 113 -5.96 -21.71 -1.50
N HIS A 114 -7.21 -21.76 -1.03
CA HIS A 114 -8.40 -21.81 -1.87
C HIS A 114 -9.24 -20.52 -1.77
N GLU A 115 -9.30 -19.90 -0.59
CA GLU A 115 -10.14 -18.73 -0.33
C GLU A 115 -9.29 -17.48 -0.07
N PHE A 116 -9.53 -16.44 -0.86
CA PHE A 116 -8.78 -15.19 -0.84
C PHE A 116 -9.76 -14.01 -0.71
N HIS A 117 -9.48 -13.10 0.22
CA HIS A 117 -10.24 -11.88 0.40
C HIS A 117 -9.33 -10.67 0.20
N PHE A 118 -9.88 -9.61 -0.39
CA PHE A 118 -9.13 -8.39 -0.71
C PHE A 118 -9.85 -7.18 -0.15
N PHE A 119 -9.10 -6.32 0.53
CA PHE A 119 -9.60 -5.13 1.18
C PHE A 119 -8.87 -3.90 0.67
N GLU A 120 -9.59 -3.00 0.03
CA GLU A 120 -9.01 -1.81 -0.60
C GLU A 120 -9.31 -0.56 0.23
N GLY A 121 -8.33 0.32 0.33
CA GLY A 121 -8.55 1.72 0.65
C GLY A 121 -7.82 2.61 -0.35
N SER A 122 -8.35 3.79 -0.57
CA SER A 122 -7.79 4.75 -1.53
C SER A 122 -7.83 6.18 -1.01
N MET A 123 -7.01 7.01 -1.63
CA MET A 123 -6.89 8.44 -1.39
C MET A 123 -6.55 9.14 -2.71
N THR A 124 -7.29 10.19 -3.04
CA THR A 124 -7.04 11.04 -4.21
C THR A 124 -6.20 12.25 -3.81
N GLY A 125 -5.50 12.81 -4.79
CA GLY A 125 -4.61 13.94 -4.57
C GLY A 125 -3.92 14.37 -5.85
N GLN A 126 -2.81 15.06 -5.66
CA GLN A 126 -2.02 15.64 -6.75
C GLN A 126 -0.54 15.36 -6.54
N ILE A 127 0.18 15.18 -7.65
CA ILE A 127 1.65 15.22 -7.64
C ILE A 127 2.11 16.67 -7.59
N VAL A 128 3.04 16.95 -6.67
CA VAL A 128 3.63 18.26 -6.43
C VAL A 128 5.16 18.13 -6.32
N PHE A 129 5.85 19.26 -6.36
CA PHE A 129 7.30 19.28 -6.13
C PHE A 129 7.62 18.66 -4.75
N PRO A 130 8.65 17.79 -4.64
CA PRO A 130 8.91 17.04 -3.42
C PRO A 130 9.11 17.96 -2.21
N LYS A 131 8.41 17.66 -1.11
CA LYS A 131 8.55 18.35 0.18
C LYS A 131 8.49 17.36 1.33
N GLY A 132 9.25 17.63 2.39
CA GLY A 132 9.29 16.82 3.61
C GLY A 132 10.36 15.73 3.58
N LYS A 133 10.91 15.42 4.76
CA LYS A 133 11.99 14.42 4.96
C LYS A 133 11.52 13.13 5.64
N LYS A 134 10.22 13.03 5.97
CA LYS A 134 9.64 11.87 6.68
C LYS A 134 8.89 10.99 5.68
N GLY A 135 8.66 9.72 6.03
CA GLY A 135 7.90 8.80 5.19
C GLY A 135 8.76 7.91 4.29
N PHE A 136 8.16 7.30 3.28
CA PHE A 136 8.83 6.40 2.34
C PHE A 136 8.12 6.39 0.97
N GLY A 137 8.85 6.01 -0.08
CA GLY A 137 8.28 5.89 -1.42
C GLY A 137 7.79 7.23 -1.97
N TRP A 138 6.52 7.31 -2.33
CA TRP A 138 5.86 8.46 -2.99
C TRP A 138 5.44 9.58 -2.03
N ASP A 139 5.61 9.40 -0.72
CA ASP A 139 5.19 10.35 0.31
C ASP A 139 5.61 11.82 0.03
N PRO A 140 6.84 12.11 -0.43
CA PRO A 140 7.30 13.50 -0.61
C PRO A 140 6.63 14.25 -1.75
N ILE A 141 6.08 13.55 -2.74
CA ILE A 141 5.55 14.16 -3.96
C ILE A 141 4.04 14.11 -4.05
N PHE A 142 3.36 13.42 -3.13
CA PHE A 142 1.91 13.31 -3.13
C PHE A 142 1.29 14.28 -2.12
N LYS A 143 0.41 15.16 -2.60
CA LYS A 143 -0.42 16.05 -1.78
C LYS A 143 -1.87 15.55 -1.83
N PRO A 144 -2.42 15.00 -0.74
CA PRO A 144 -3.81 14.57 -0.67
C PRO A 144 -4.80 15.71 -0.90
N ASP A 145 -5.96 15.39 -1.48
CA ASP A 145 -7.05 16.37 -1.64
C ASP A 145 -7.53 16.89 -0.28
N GLY A 146 -7.80 18.19 -0.20
CA GLY A 146 -8.20 18.87 1.04
C GLY A 146 -7.04 19.25 1.97
N PHE A 147 -5.78 18.99 1.58
CA PHE A 147 -4.59 19.33 2.38
C PHE A 147 -3.60 20.21 1.62
N LEU A 148 -2.84 21.01 2.37
CA LEU A 148 -1.77 21.88 1.84
C LEU A 148 -0.37 21.25 1.94
N LYS A 149 -0.26 20.13 2.65
CA LYS A 149 1.00 19.44 2.95
C LYS A 149 1.13 18.19 2.07
N THR A 150 2.36 17.85 1.68
CA THR A 150 2.64 16.52 1.13
C THR A 150 2.48 15.46 2.21
N TYR A 151 2.28 14.20 1.81
CA TYR A 151 2.15 13.10 2.75
C TYR A 151 3.41 12.97 3.64
N ALA A 152 4.60 13.27 3.12
CA ALA A 152 5.85 13.32 3.89
C ALA A 152 5.93 14.46 4.93
N GLN A 153 5.16 15.54 4.76
CA GLN A 153 5.10 16.64 5.73
C GLN A 153 4.07 16.40 6.84
N MET A 154 3.17 15.44 6.67
CA MET A 154 2.11 15.14 7.62
C MET A 154 2.63 14.42 8.86
N THR A 155 2.09 14.81 10.00
CA THR A 155 2.19 14.08 11.26
C THR A 155 1.48 12.72 11.15
N ARG A 156 1.79 11.82 12.08
CA ARG A 156 1.09 10.53 12.16
C ARG A 156 -0.42 10.72 12.35
N ALA A 157 -0.84 11.67 13.18
CA ALA A 157 -2.26 11.94 13.44
C ALA A 157 -2.99 12.40 12.17
N GLU A 158 -2.40 13.32 11.40
CA GLU A 158 -2.93 13.74 10.10
C GLU A 158 -3.01 12.55 9.12
N LYS A 159 -1.95 11.72 9.02
CA LYS A 159 -1.99 10.53 8.16
C LYS A 159 -3.12 9.57 8.56
N MET A 160 -3.33 9.37 9.86
CA MET A 160 -4.33 8.44 10.38
C MET A 160 -5.76 8.84 10.00
N SER A 161 -6.09 10.11 9.81
CA SER A 161 -7.46 10.53 9.45
C SER A 161 -7.83 10.18 8.00
N MET A 162 -6.85 10.10 7.09
CA MET A 162 -7.09 9.91 5.65
C MET A 162 -6.47 8.65 5.04
N SER A 163 -5.60 7.95 5.78
CA SER A 163 -4.79 6.85 5.26
C SER A 163 -5.62 5.79 4.55
N MET A 164 -5.32 5.59 3.28
CA MET A 164 -5.79 4.48 2.44
C MET A 164 -5.51 3.12 3.09
N ARG A 165 -4.34 2.95 3.72
CA ARG A 165 -3.98 1.73 4.46
C ARG A 165 -4.90 1.52 5.67
N ARG A 166 -5.22 2.56 6.43
CA ARG A 166 -6.18 2.47 7.55
C ARG A 166 -7.57 2.08 7.05
N LYS A 167 -8.04 2.69 5.94
CA LYS A 167 -9.32 2.32 5.32
C LYS A 167 -9.37 0.84 4.92
N ALA A 168 -8.32 0.33 4.28
CA ALA A 168 -8.20 -1.09 3.94
C ALA A 168 -8.19 -1.97 5.20
N LEU A 169 -7.44 -1.57 6.22
CA LEU A 169 -7.29 -2.31 7.47
C LEU A 169 -8.59 -2.38 8.27
N ASN A 170 -9.39 -1.31 8.31
CA ASN A 170 -10.70 -1.31 8.93
C ASN A 170 -11.64 -2.33 8.27
N LYS A 171 -11.62 -2.42 6.93
CA LYS A 171 -12.39 -3.44 6.19
C LYS A 171 -11.92 -4.86 6.54
N LEU A 172 -10.62 -5.10 6.65
CA LEU A 172 -10.07 -6.37 7.14
C LEU A 172 -10.55 -6.69 8.56
N LYS A 173 -10.50 -5.71 9.49
CA LYS A 173 -10.94 -5.90 10.89
C LYS A 173 -12.41 -6.34 10.94
N THR A 174 -13.30 -5.60 10.27
CA THR A 174 -14.72 -5.95 10.19
C THR A 174 -14.94 -7.34 9.60
N PHE A 175 -14.14 -7.74 8.61
CA PHE A 175 -14.21 -9.10 8.06
C PHE A 175 -13.80 -10.16 9.09
N LEU A 176 -12.67 -9.96 9.78
CA LEU A 176 -12.16 -10.88 10.79
C LEU A 176 -13.09 -10.98 12.01
N GLU A 177 -13.75 -9.89 12.41
CA GLU A 177 -14.76 -9.91 13.49
C GLU A 177 -15.98 -10.76 13.11
N LYS A 178 -16.40 -10.75 11.84
CA LYS A 178 -17.56 -11.51 11.35
C LYS A 178 -17.27 -12.98 11.06
N HIS A 179 -16.03 -13.31 10.72
CA HIS A 179 -15.65 -14.65 10.22
C HIS A 179 -14.55 -15.32 11.05
N GLY A 180 -14.11 -14.67 12.14
CA GLY A 180 -13.07 -15.18 13.03
C GLY A 180 -13.67 -15.88 14.24
N SER A 181 -13.80 -17.20 14.15
CA SER A 181 -13.81 -18.13 15.27
C SER A 181 -12.55 -19.02 15.24
#